data_AF-A0A6G7YFV5-F1
#
_entry.id   AF-A0A6G7YFV5-F1
#
_cell.length_a   1.000
_cell.length_b   1.000
_cell.length_c   1.000
_cell.angle_alpha   90.00
_cell.angle_beta   90.00
_cell.angle_gamma   90.00
#
_symmetry.space_group_name_H-M   'P 1'
#
loop_
_entity.id
_entity.type
_entity.pdbx_description
1 polymer ?
#
loop_
_entity_poly.entity_id
_entity_poly.type
_entity_poly.pdbx_seq_one_letter_code
_entity_poly.pdbx_strand_id
1 'polypeptide(L)'
;MPDEKTTDDMVSESALQLWAAAQTDFDPFEVDPSEWGPHIVPIRDVDIATDTGLEIEAVRESLRRDAGRKLVLGEDGGNLSVTSIVPADEPL
;
A
#
# COMPACT_ATOMS: atom_id res chain seq x y z
N MET A 1 9.59 14.97 -17.42
CA MET A 1 9.06 13.63 -17.12
C MET A 1 9.39 13.42 -15.66
N PRO A 2 8.41 13.34 -14.74
CA PRO A 2 8.73 12.93 -13.37
C PRO A 2 9.42 11.57 -13.47
N ASP A 3 10.62 11.44 -12.90
CA ASP A 3 11.40 10.22 -12.93
C ASP A 3 10.54 9.06 -12.38
N GLU A 4 10.46 7.93 -13.08
CA GLU A 4 9.59 6.82 -12.66
C GLU A 4 9.89 6.34 -11.22
N LYS A 5 11.13 6.54 -10.75
CA LYS A 5 11.53 6.34 -9.35
C LYS A 5 10.76 7.24 -8.37
N THR A 6 10.51 8.51 -8.69
CA THR A 6 9.73 9.39 -7.81
C THR A 6 8.28 8.96 -7.72
N THR A 7 7.74 8.36 -8.79
CA THR A 7 6.34 7.88 -8.78
C THR A 7 6.17 6.66 -7.88
N ASP A 8 7.08 5.69 -7.98
CA ASP A 8 7.03 4.48 -7.14
C ASP A 8 7.24 4.81 -5.66
N ASP A 9 8.16 5.73 -5.35
CA ASP A 9 8.39 6.18 -3.98
C ASP A 9 7.16 6.89 -3.42
N MET A 10 6.56 7.83 -4.17
CA MET A 10 5.33 8.53 -3.76
C MET A 10 4.15 7.57 -3.52
N VAL A 11 3.93 6.61 -4.43
CA VAL A 11 2.85 5.62 -4.29
C VAL A 11 3.11 4.72 -3.08
N SER A 12 4.36 4.27 -2.88
CA SER A 12 4.74 3.45 -1.73
C SER A 12 4.51 4.17 -0.40
N GLU A 13 4.97 5.42 -0.30
CA GLU A 13 4.84 6.24 0.91
C GLU A 13 3.37 6.53 1.23
N SER A 14 2.59 6.93 0.21
CA SER A 14 1.15 7.18 0.36
C SER A 14 0.39 5.90 0.76
N ALA A 15 0.67 4.77 0.11
CA ALA A 15 0.05 3.49 0.46
C ALA A 15 0.34 3.08 1.91
N LEU A 16 1.58 3.24 2.36
CA LEU A 16 1.96 2.96 3.75
C LEU A 16 1.22 3.89 4.73
N GLN A 17 1.21 5.20 4.48
CA GLN A 17 0.58 6.17 5.37
C GLN A 17 -0.93 5.98 5.48
N LEU A 18 -1.61 5.80 4.34
CA LEU A 18 -3.05 5.56 4.30
C LEU A 18 -3.41 4.23 4.94
N TRP A 19 -2.64 3.17 4.69
CA TRP A 19 -2.91 1.86 5.26
C TRP A 19 -2.71 1.88 6.78
N ALA A 20 -1.62 2.49 7.27
CA ALA A 20 -1.39 2.64 8.70
C ALA A 20 -2.47 3.48 9.38
N ALA A 21 -2.88 4.60 8.77
CA ALA A 21 -3.96 5.43 9.31
C ALA A 21 -5.33 4.71 9.34
N ALA A 22 -5.53 3.71 8.48
CA ALA A 22 -6.74 2.91 8.46
C ALA A 22 -6.76 1.83 9.56
N GLN A 23 -5.60 1.45 10.13
CA GLN A 23 -5.54 0.46 11.20
C GLN A 23 -5.80 1.15 12.55
N THR A 24 -6.99 0.97 13.11
CA THR A 24 -7.35 1.55 14.42
C THR A 24 -7.01 0.64 15.60
N ASP A 25 -6.81 -0.65 15.34
CA ASP A 25 -6.69 -1.69 16.36
C ASP A 25 -5.23 -1.97 16.77
N PHE A 26 -4.26 -1.53 15.96
CA PHE A 26 -2.84 -1.70 16.21
C PHE A 26 -2.02 -0.62 15.49
N ASP A 27 -0.84 -0.30 16.02
CA ASP A 27 0.15 0.50 15.31
C ASP A 27 1.04 -0.44 14.47
N PRO A 28 1.03 -0.35 13.13
CA PRO A 28 1.80 -1.25 12.28
C PRO A 28 3.32 -1.06 12.35
N PHE A 29 3.79 0.01 13.01
CA PHE A 29 5.21 0.24 13.26
C PHE A 29 5.66 -0.28 14.63
N GLU A 30 4.72 -0.56 15.54
CA GLU A 30 5.01 -1.09 16.88
C GLU A 30 4.60 -2.57 17.04
N VAL A 31 3.72 -3.07 16.18
CA VAL A 31 3.17 -4.44 16.27
C VAL A 31 3.67 -5.30 15.11
N ASP A 32 4.20 -6.48 15.45
CA ASP A 32 4.70 -7.47 14.51
C ASP A 32 3.58 -7.93 13.53
N PRO A 33 3.87 -8.12 12.24
CA PRO A 33 2.87 -8.54 11.26
C PRO A 33 2.16 -9.85 11.60
N SER A 34 2.80 -10.76 12.34
CA SER A 34 2.17 -12.01 12.81
C SER A 34 1.12 -11.80 13.89
N GLU A 35 1.10 -10.63 14.52
CA GLU A 35 0.17 -10.24 15.59
C GLU A 35 -0.95 -9.31 15.09
N TRP A 36 -0.94 -8.92 13.81
CA TRP A 36 -2.00 -8.13 13.23
C TRP A 36 -3.34 -8.89 13.32
N GLY A 37 -4.32 -8.24 13.96
CA GLY A 37 -5.63 -8.84 14.20
C GLY A 37 -6.38 -9.18 12.90
N PRO A 38 -7.51 -9.91 12.99
CA PRO A 38 -8.28 -10.33 11.82
C PRO A 38 -8.98 -9.17 11.08
N HIS A 39 -8.90 -7.95 11.62
CA HIS A 39 -9.61 -6.76 11.15
C HIS A 39 -8.70 -5.81 10.40
N ILE A 40 -7.87 -6.33 9.48
CA ILE A 40 -7.08 -5.45 8.61
C ILE A 40 -8.02 -4.71 7.65
N VAL A 41 -7.89 -3.39 7.65
CA VAL A 41 -8.67 -2.52 6.75
C VAL A 41 -7.86 -2.29 5.48
N PRO A 42 -8.29 -2.80 4.30
CA PRO A 42 -7.60 -2.55 3.05
C PRO A 42 -7.85 -1.11 2.57
N ILE A 43 -6.87 -0.54 1.86
CA ILE A 43 -7.01 0.76 1.18
C ILE A 43 -7.07 0.54 -0.33
N ARG A 44 -7.83 1.37 -1.05
CA ARG A 44 -8.03 1.18 -2.49
C ARG A 44 -7.07 2.04 -3.30
N ASP A 45 -6.77 1.60 -4.51
CA ASP A 45 -6.01 2.34 -5.51
C ASP A 45 -6.54 3.78 -5.74
N VAL A 46 -7.86 3.98 -5.72
CA VAL A 46 -8.51 5.30 -5.83
C VAL A 46 -8.14 6.25 -4.68
N ASP A 47 -7.98 5.73 -3.47
CA ASP A 47 -7.69 6.54 -2.28
C ASP A 47 -6.22 7.02 -2.35
N ILE A 48 -5.31 6.16 -2.82
CA ILE A 48 -3.90 6.48 -3.08
C ILE A 48 -3.75 7.47 -4.25
N ALA A 49 -4.51 7.28 -5.32
CA ALA A 49 -4.53 8.23 -6.45
C ALA A 49 -5.01 9.62 -6.02
N THR A 50 -6.00 9.67 -5.12
CA THR A 50 -6.50 10.93 -4.57
C THR A 50 -5.44 11.64 -3.71
N ASP A 51 -4.74 10.89 -2.86
CA ASP A 51 -3.71 11.43 -1.96
C ASP A 51 -2.46 11.92 -2.72
N THR A 52 -1.99 11.14 -3.69
CA THR A 52 -0.80 11.46 -4.50
C THR A 52 -1.07 12.46 -5.63
N GLY A 53 -2.33 12.61 -6.06
CA GLY A 53 -2.72 13.39 -7.24
C GLY A 53 -2.30 12.75 -8.57
N LEU A 54 -1.96 11.46 -8.57
CA LEU A 54 -1.53 10.71 -9.76
C LEU A 54 -2.72 10.08 -10.49
N GLU A 55 -2.52 9.80 -11.78
CA GLU A 55 -3.49 9.03 -12.57
C GLU A 55 -3.60 7.60 -12.04
N ILE A 56 -4.83 7.08 -11.95
CA ILE A 56 -5.09 5.78 -11.34
C ILE A 56 -4.35 4.62 -12.01
N GLU A 57 -4.15 4.68 -13.33
CA GLU A 57 -3.41 3.65 -14.06
C GLU A 57 -1.93 3.65 -13.68
N ALA A 58 -1.32 4.83 -13.47
CA ALA A 58 0.06 4.94 -13.01
C ALA A 58 0.22 4.41 -11.57
N VAL A 59 -0.76 4.68 -10.70
CA VAL A 59 -0.81 4.11 -9.34
C VAL A 59 -0.91 2.60 -9.40
N ARG A 60 -1.81 2.05 -10.23
CA ARG A 60 -1.99 0.60 -10.39
C ARG A 60 -0.74 -0.09 -10.92
N GLU A 61 -0.07 0.49 -11.92
CA GLU A 61 1.19 -0.02 -12.43
C GLU A 61 2.28 -0.03 -11.35
N SER A 62 2.39 1.05 -10.59
CA SER A 62 3.33 1.17 -9.47
C SER A 62 3.05 0.12 -8.38
N LEU A 63 1.79 0.01 -7.92
CA LEU A 63 1.37 -0.99 -6.94
C LEU A 63 1.69 -2.42 -7.39
N ARG A 64 1.44 -2.75 -8.66
CA ARG A 64 1.77 -4.07 -9.22
C ARG A 64 3.26 -4.34 -9.25
N ARG A 65 4.11 -3.31 -9.45
CA ARG A 65 5.57 -3.48 -9.36
C ARG A 65 6.01 -3.83 -7.94
N ASP A 66 5.38 -3.24 -6.92
CA ASP A 66 5.77 -3.42 -5.52
C ASP A 66 5.06 -4.55 -4.78
N ALA A 67 4.05 -5.15 -5.41
CA ALA A 67 3.37 -6.35 -4.95
C ALA A 67 4.36 -7.50 -4.69
N GLY A 68 4.25 -8.12 -3.51
CA GLY A 68 5.10 -9.22 -3.06
C GLY A 68 6.51 -8.80 -2.61
N ARG A 69 6.84 -7.50 -2.65
CA ARG A 69 8.12 -6.97 -2.16
C ARG A 69 7.94 -6.01 -1.00
N LYS A 70 7.02 -5.05 -1.15
CA LYS A 70 6.71 -4.04 -0.14
C LYS A 70 5.27 -4.08 0.35
N LEU A 71 4.39 -4.74 -0.40
CA LEU A 71 2.96 -4.75 -0.11
C LEU A 71 2.28 -6.00 -0.68
N VAL A 72 1.09 -6.30 -0.18
CA VAL A 72 0.21 -7.34 -0.68
C VAL A 72 -1.02 -6.69 -1.29
N LEU A 73 -1.39 -7.12 -2.50
CA LEU A 73 -2.57 -6.65 -3.20
C LEU A 73 -3.69 -7.68 -3.15
N GLY A 74 -4.90 -7.19 -2.88
CA GLY A 74 -6.15 -7.84 -3.26
C GLY A 74 -6.66 -7.25 -4.57
N GLU A 75 -7.31 -8.08 -5.38
CA GLU A 75 -8.01 -7.65 -6.60
C GLU A 75 -9.49 -8.05 -6.50
N ASP A 76 -10.39 -7.09 -6.71
CA ASP A 76 -11.83 -7.33 -6.77
C ASP A 76 -12.44 -6.51 -7.92
N GLY A 77 -13.05 -7.21 -8.88
CA GLY A 77 -13.76 -6.57 -10.00
C GLY A 77 -12.89 -5.63 -10.86
N GLY A 78 -11.57 -5.82 -10.89
CA GLY A 78 -10.61 -4.95 -11.59
C GLY A 78 -10.12 -3.74 -10.78
N ASN A 79 -10.51 -3.62 -9.51
CA ASN A 79 -9.93 -2.66 -8.58
C ASN A 79 -8.83 -3.32 -7.76
N LEU A 80 -7.75 -2.57 -7.51
CA LEU A 80 -6.67 -3.01 -6.63
C LEU A 80 -6.88 -2.43 -5.23
N SER A 81 -6.59 -3.24 -4.22
CA SER A 81 -6.56 -2.81 -2.83
C SER A 81 -5.29 -3.30 -2.16
N VAL A 82 -4.66 -2.46 -1.35
CA VAL A 82 -3.52 -2.85 -0.53
C VAL A 82 -4.07 -3.47 0.75
N THR A 83 -3.82 -4.76 0.93
CA THR A 83 -4.36 -5.55 2.05
C THR A 83 -3.36 -5.73 3.18
N SER A 84 -2.07 -5.47 2.93
CA SER A 84 -1.00 -5.55 3.91
C SER A 84 0.23 -4.83 3.36
N ILE A 85 1.03 -4.24 4.23
CA ILE A 85 2.35 -3.68 3.91
C ILE A 85 3.41 -4.62 4.48
N VAL A 86 4.48 -4.89 3.73
CA VAL A 86 5.65 -5.62 4.22
C VAL A 86 6.65 -4.57 4.68
N PRO A 87 6.94 -4.44 5.99
CA PRO A 87 7.98 -3.55 6.46
C PRO A 87 9.30 -3.90 5.78
N ALA A 88 10.02 -2.89 5.30
CA ALA A 88 11.22 -3.08 4.46
C ALA A 88 12.39 -3.83 5.14
N ASP A 89 12.25 -4.22 6.40
CA ASP A 89 13.29 -4.86 7.22
C ASP A 89 13.00 -6.34 7.59
N GLU A 90 11.91 -6.95 7.10
CA GLU A 90 11.69 -8.39 7.29
C GLU A 90 12.06 -9.21 6.05
N PRO A 91 13.03 -10.14 6.14
CA PRO A 91 13.26 -11.13 5.09
C PRO A 91 12.09 -12.12 5.03
N LEU A 92 11.53 -12.29 3.81
CA LEU A 92 10.52 -13.30 3.47
C LEU A 92 10.98 -14.74 3.77
#